data_AF-A0A2S9FI97-F1
#
_entry.id   AF-A0A2S9FI97-F1
#
_cell.length_a   1.000
_cell.length_b   1.000
_cell.length_c   1.000
_cell.angle_alpha   90.00
_cell.angle_beta   90.00
_cell.angle_gamma   90.00
#
_symmetry.space_group_name_H-M   'P 1'
#
loop_
_entity.id
_entity.type
_entity.pdbx_description
1 polymer ?
#
loop_
_entity_poly.entity_id
_entity_poly.type
_entity_poly.pdbx_seq_one_letter_code
_entity_poly.pdbx_strand_id
1 'polypeptide(L)' 'MPEGHTLHRLARQHQRRFGRAPVIVSSPQGRFTDGAAAVNGHVFTKASAWGKHLFHHYAGGRVV' A
#
# COMPACT_ATOMS: atom_id res chain seq x y z
N MET A 1 -1.81 18.28 -7.64
CA MET A 1 -2.55 17.37 -6.72
C MET A 1 -2.82 16.09 -7.50
N PRO A 2 -2.51 14.89 -6.98
CA PRO A 2 -2.83 13.66 -7.70
C PRO A 2 -4.36 13.60 -7.86
N GLU A 3 -4.83 13.72 -9.10
CA GLU A 3 -6.23 13.59 -9.45
C GLU A 3 -6.70 12.15 -9.11
N GLY A 4 -7.99 11.96 -8.82
CA GLY A 4 -8.52 10.65 -8.41
C GLY A 4 -8.13 9.51 -9.38
N HIS A 5 -8.13 9.78 -10.69
CA HIS A 5 -7.69 8.80 -11.70
C HIS A 5 -6.23 8.35 -11.52
N THR A 6 -5.36 9.22 -11.00
CA THR A 6 -3.96 8.91 -10.75
C THR A 6 -3.83 7.90 -9.62
N LEU A 7 -4.63 8.02 -8.55
CA LEU A 7 -4.63 7.03 -7.47
C LEU A 7 -5.21 5.69 -7.92
N HIS A 8 -6.26 5.68 -8.76
CA HIS A 8 -6.76 4.44 -9.35
C HIS A 8 -5.71 3.77 -10.26
N ARG A 9 -4.90 4.56 -10.97
CA ARG A 9 -3.76 4.03 -11.74
C ARG A 9 -2.68 3.47 -10.82
N LEU A 10 -2.31 4.19 -9.76
CA LEU A 10 -1.33 3.75 -8.77
C LEU A 10 -1.78 2.47 -8.06
N ALA A 11 -3.04 2.38 -7.64
CA ALA A 11 -3.60 1.16 -7.05
C ALA A 11 -3.42 -0.05 -7.99
N ARG A 12 -3.76 0.09 -9.27
CA ARG A 12 -3.57 -0.98 -10.26
C ARG A 12 -2.10 -1.35 -10.44
N GLN A 13 -1.20 -0.36 -10.45
CA GLN A 13 0.24 -0.61 -10.56
C GLN A 13 0.78 -1.36 -9.34
N HIS A 14 0.40 -0.95 -8.14
CA HIS A 14 0.82 -1.58 -6.89
C HIS A 14 0.28 -3.01 -6.79
N GLN A 15 -1.00 -3.22 -7.13
CA GLN A 15 -1.59 -4.56 -7.19
C GLN A 15 -0.80 -5.51 -8.09
N ARG A 16 -0.38 -5.04 -9.26
CA ARG A 16 0.39 -5.84 -10.23
C ARG A 16 1.81 -6.14 -9.77
N ARG A 17 2.46 -5.19 -9.09
CA ARG A 17 3.87 -5.32 -8.68
C ARG A 17 4.07 -6.09 -7.39
N PHE A 18 3.14 -5.92 -6.44
CA PHE A 18 3.33 -6.37 -5.06
C PHE A 18 2.30 -7.41 -4.60
N GLY A 19 1.21 -7.58 -5.33
CA GLY A 19 0.13 -8.48 -4.94
C GLY A 19 0.56 -9.94 -4.78
N ARG A 20 -0.02 -10.60 -3.77
CA ARG A 20 0.09 -12.05 -3.48
C ARG A 20 1.47 -12.52 -3.02
N ALA A 21 2.37 -11.60 -2.66
CA ALA A 21 3.68 -11.92 -2.11
C ALA A 21 3.96 -11.12 -0.82
N PRO A 22 4.80 -11.64 0.08
CA PRO A 22 5.42 -10.84 1.14
C PRO A 22 6.17 -9.64 0.56
N VAL A 23 6.10 -8.49 1.21
CA VAL A 23 6.77 -7.26 0.75
C VAL A 23 7.68 -6.68 1.80
N ILE A 24 8.76 -6.04 1.35
CA ILE A 24 9.60 -5.19 2.20
C ILE A 24 9.03 -3.78 2.15
N VAL A 25 8.74 -3.22 3.33
CA VAL A 25 8.17 -1.89 3.49
C VAL A 25 9.04 -1.08 4.44
N SER A 26 9.41 0.12 4.03
CA SER A 26 10.21 1.04 4.83
C SER A 26 9.67 2.47 4.70
N SER A 27 10.05 3.34 5.64
CA SER A 27 9.76 4.78 5.58
C SER A 27 11.08 5.56 5.62
N PRO A 28 11.74 5.77 4.45
CA PRO A 28 13.09 6.33 4.43
C PRO A 28 13.19 7.74 5.01
N GLN A 29 12.11 8.53 4.91
CA GLN A 29 12.03 9.87 5.50
C GLN A 29 11.44 9.87 6.93
N GLY A 30 11.17 8.70 7.51
CA GLY A 30 10.70 8.53 8.88
C GLY A 30 9.25 8.95 9.16
N ARG A 31 8.51 9.45 8.17
CA ARG A 31 7.13 9.97 8.37
C ARG A 31 6.08 8.90 8.65
N PHE A 32 6.40 7.64 8.37
CA PHE A 32 5.49 6.51 8.50
C PHE A 32 6.21 5.26 9.03
N THR A 33 7.17 5.44 9.94
CA THR A 33 8.02 4.35 10.45
C THR A 33 7.21 3.24 11.09
N ASP A 34 6.32 3.58 12.03
CA ASP A 34 5.54 2.59 12.77
C ASP A 34 4.57 1.83 11.86
N GLY A 35 3.92 2.54 10.94
CA GLY A 35 3.02 1.93 9.96
C GLY A 35 3.76 1.03 8.95
N ALA A 36 4.96 1.43 8.52
CA ALA A 36 5.81 0.62 7.67
C ALA A 36 6.27 -0.65 8.41
N ALA A 37 6.73 -0.53 9.67
CA ALA A 37 7.13 -1.67 10.49
C ALA A 37 5.96 -2.64 10.74
N ALA A 38 4.75 -2.12 10.94
CA ALA A 38 3.55 -2.92 11.18
C ALA A 38 3.12 -3.80 10.00
N VAL A 39 3.53 -3.47 8.77
CA VAL A 39 3.15 -4.20 7.55
C VAL A 39 4.35 -4.81 6.80
N ASN A 40 5.58 -4.52 7.24
CA ASN A 40 6.79 -5.10 6.66
C ASN A 40 6.80 -6.63 6.82
N GLY A 41 7.15 -7.35 5.74
CA GLY A 41 7.15 -8.81 5.69
C GLY A 41 5.77 -9.46 5.53
N HIS A 42 4.68 -8.70 5.60
CA HIS A 42 3.34 -9.23 5.38
C HIS A 42 3.04 -9.40 3.89
N VAL A 43 2.18 -10.38 3.56
CA VAL A 43 1.67 -10.57 2.20
C VAL A 43 0.76 -9.41 1.81
N PHE A 44 1.09 -8.71 0.73
CA PHE A 44 0.25 -7.65 0.17
C PHE A 44 -0.91 -8.27 -0.60
N THR A 45 -2.14 -8.05 -0.15
CA THR A 45 -3.33 -8.72 -0.72
C THR A 45 -4.05 -7.84 -1.73
N LYS A 46 -4.23 -6.55 -1.44
CA LYS A 46 -5.02 -5.64 -2.27
C LYS A 46 -4.52 -4.20 -2.24
N ALA A 47 -4.61 -3.51 -3.38
CA ALA A 47 -4.55 -2.04 -3.46
C ALA A 47 -5.91 -1.47 -3.88
N SER A 48 -6.41 -0.46 -3.18
CA SER A 48 -7.68 0.22 -3.53
C SER A 48 -7.55 1.74 -3.42
N ALA A 49 -8.17 2.47 -4.34
CA ALA A 49 -8.24 3.93 -4.30
C ALA A 49 -9.66 4.38 -4.04
N TRP A 50 -9.82 5.33 -3.11
CA TRP A 50 -11.10 5.97 -2.78
C TRP A 50 -10.91 7.48 -2.68
N GLY A 51 -11.45 8.21 -3.65
CA GLY A 51 -11.27 9.66 -3.75
C GLY A 51 -9.78 10.01 -3.86
N LYS A 52 -9.24 10.62 -2.79
CA LYS A 52 -7.85 11.12 -2.70
C LYS A 52 -6.93 10.19 -1.90
N HIS A 53 -7.40 8.99 -1.53
CA HIS A 53 -6.67 8.06 -0.68
C HIS A 53 -6.35 6.77 -1.44
N LEU A 54 -5.15 6.25 -1.21
CA LEU A 54 -4.71 4.93 -1.64
C LEU A 54 -4.57 4.07 -0.39
N PHE A 55 -5.19 2.89 -0.39
CA PHE A 55 -5.15 1.94 0.70
C PHE A 55 -4.47 0.65 0.26
N HIS A 56 -3.60 0.14 1.12
CA HIS A 56 -2.93 -1.15 0.97
C HIS A 56 -3.45 -2.12 2.02
N HIS A 57 -3.84 -3.31 1.57
CA HIS A 57 -4.37 -4.37 2.41
C HIS A 57 -3.33 -5.47 2.52
N TYR A 58 -3.14 -5.99 3.73
CA TYR A 58 -2.15 -7.02 4.03
C TYR A 58 -2.79 -8.23 4.70
N ALA A 59 -2.14 -9.38 4.59
CA ALA A 59 -2.53 -10.58 5.32
C ALA A 59 -2.55 -10.32 6.84
N GLY A 60 -3.56 -10.84 7.52
CA GLY A 60 -3.86 -10.49 8.91
C GLY A 60 -4.74 -9.26 9.08
N GLY A 61 -5.35 -8.75 8.00
CA GLY A 61 -6.41 -7.73 8.05
C GLY A 61 -5.93 -6.29 8.24
N ARG A 62 -4.61 -6.05 8.17
CA ARG A 62 -4.05 -4.70 8.29
C ARG A 62 -4.31 -3.88 7.03
N VAL A 63 -4.69 -2.62 7.23
CA VAL A 63 -4.88 -1.63 6.16
C VAL A 63 -4.12 -0.37 6.53
N VAL A 64 -3.29 0.12 5.59
CA VAL A 64 -2.56 1.39 5.69
C VAL A 64 -2.76 2.25 4.46
#